data_AF-A0A7Z7YTZ7-F1
#
_entry.id   AF-A0A7Z7YTZ7-F1
#
_cell.length_a   1.000
_cell.length_b   1.000
_cell.length_c   1.000
_cell.angle_alpha   90.00
_cell.angle_beta   90.00
_cell.angle_gamma   90.00
#
_symmetry.space_group_name_H-M   'P 1'
#
loop_
_entity.id
_entity.type
_entity.pdbx_description
1 polymer ?
#
loop_
_entity_poly.entity_id
_entity_poly.type
_entity_poly.pdbx_seq_one_letter_code
_entity_poly.pdbx_strand_id
1 'polypeptide(L)'
;MSNINMFEWNHIKSKIKEIREEIDDVKQQSFIDKAKNRQLTSVLRELSLVENWVNELMDYQKEHSAVNKIKNLLKKNKERYYGK
;
A
#
# COMPACT_ATOMS: atom_id res chain seq x y z
N MET A 1 -6.98 16.91 -8.71
CA MET A 1 -6.29 15.61 -8.61
C MET A 1 -7.30 14.53 -8.97
N SER A 2 -6.92 13.57 -9.82
CA SER A 2 -7.78 12.40 -10.07
C SER A 2 -7.89 11.58 -8.79
N ASN A 3 -9.10 11.20 -8.39
CA ASN A 3 -9.29 10.32 -7.23
C ASN A 3 -8.92 8.89 -7.64
N ILE A 4 -7.76 8.40 -7.22
CA ILE A 4 -7.39 6.99 -7.33
C ILE A 4 -8.43 6.17 -6.57
N ASN A 5 -9.03 5.17 -7.20
CA ASN A 5 -10.00 4.27 -6.58
C ASN A 5 -9.30 3.03 -5.96
N MET A 6 -10.03 2.23 -5.19
CA MET A 6 -9.46 1.06 -4.49
C MET A 6 -8.89 0.01 -5.45
N PHE A 7 -9.46 -0.14 -6.65
CA PHE A 7 -8.96 -1.08 -7.66
C PHE A 7 -7.60 -0.63 -8.21
N GLU A 8 -7.44 0.65 -8.50
CA GLU A 8 -6.17 1.24 -8.93
C GLU A 8 -5.09 1.11 -7.83
N TRP A 9 -5.44 1.32 -6.57
CA TRP A 9 -4.53 1.06 -5.44
C TRP A 9 -4.09 -0.40 -5.33
N ASN A 10 -5.03 -1.33 -5.47
CA ASN A 10 -4.70 -2.76 -5.47
C ASN A 10 -3.81 -3.13 -6.66
N HIS A 11 -4.02 -2.50 -7.81
CA HIS A 11 -3.14 -2.69 -8.97
C HIS A 11 -1.72 -2.21 -8.68
N ILE A 12 -1.56 -1.03 -8.07
CA ILE A 12 -0.24 -0.52 -7.64
C ILE A 12 0.44 -1.49 -6.67
N LYS A 13 -0.29 -2.03 -5.66
CA LYS A 13 0.25 -3.04 -4.75
C LYS A 13 0.68 -4.33 -5.47
N SER A 14 -0.10 -4.79 -6.45
CA SER A 14 0.27 -5.94 -7.28
C SER A 14 1.60 -5.68 -8.01
N LYS A 15 1.74 -4.50 -8.62
CA LYS A 15 2.96 -4.13 -9.35
C LYS A 15 4.19 -4.04 -8.45
N ILE A 16 4.05 -3.51 -7.25
CA ILE A 16 5.14 -3.49 -6.25
C ILE A 16 5.58 -4.93 -5.90
N LYS A 17 4.62 -5.84 -5.73
CA LYS A 17 4.90 -7.25 -5.45
C LYS A 17 5.61 -7.92 -6.63
N GLU A 18 5.13 -7.73 -7.85
CA GLU A 18 5.74 -8.26 -9.08
C GLU A 18 7.20 -7.80 -9.22
N ILE A 19 7.47 -6.50 -9.02
CA ILE A 19 8.84 -5.96 -9.08
C ILE A 19 9.74 -6.59 -7.99
N ARG A 20 9.22 -6.79 -6.79
CA ARG A 20 9.98 -7.44 -5.70
C ARG A 20 10.36 -8.88 -6.08
N GLU A 21 9.39 -9.65 -6.58
CA GLU A 21 9.60 -11.03 -7.03
C GLU A 21 10.65 -11.09 -8.15
N GLU A 22 10.55 -10.23 -9.16
CA GLU A 22 11.54 -10.14 -10.24
C GLU A 22 12.95 -9.82 -9.73
N ILE A 23 13.09 -8.92 -8.75
CA ILE A 23 14.39 -8.60 -8.16
C ILE A 23 14.94 -9.78 -7.36
N ASP A 24 14.11 -10.43 -6.56
CA ASP A 24 14.51 -11.57 -5.75
C ASP A 24 14.95 -12.75 -6.63
N ASP A 25 14.24 -13.01 -7.72
CA ASP A 25 14.62 -14.02 -8.73
C ASP A 25 15.99 -13.72 -9.34
N VAL A 26 16.24 -12.46 -9.72
CA VAL A 26 17.55 -12.04 -10.25
C VAL A 26 18.66 -12.23 -9.21
N LYS A 27 18.37 -11.97 -7.94
CA LYS A 27 19.34 -12.15 -6.85
C LYS A 27 19.65 -13.61 -6.52
N GLN A 28 18.72 -14.53 -6.80
CA GLN A 28 18.91 -15.96 -6.62
C GLN A 28 19.71 -16.62 -7.76
N GLN A 29 19.95 -15.90 -8.86
CA GLN A 29 20.78 -16.39 -9.95
C GLN A 29 22.22 -16.66 -9.46
N SER A 30 22.76 -17.82 -9.86
CA SER A 30 24.05 -18.34 -9.40
C SER A 30 25.26 -17.45 -9.70
N PHE A 31 25.14 -16.51 -10.64
CA PHE A 31 26.24 -15.65 -11.11
C PHE A 31 25.89 -14.16 -11.09
N ILE A 32 25.27 -13.67 -10.02
CA ILE A 32 25.07 -12.22 -9.85
C ILE A 32 26.37 -11.52 -9.42
N ASP A 33 26.74 -10.46 -10.14
CA ASP A 33 27.84 -9.58 -9.75
C ASP A 33 27.58 -8.87 -8.41
N LYS A 34 28.63 -8.66 -7.61
CA LYS A 34 28.54 -8.06 -6.27
C LYS A 34 28.02 -6.63 -6.29
N ALA A 35 28.40 -5.81 -7.26
CA ALA A 35 27.91 -4.44 -7.40
C ALA A 35 26.42 -4.45 -7.79
N LYS A 36 26.04 -5.31 -8.74
CA LYS A 36 24.63 -5.51 -9.11
C LYS A 36 23.78 -5.95 -7.93
N ASN A 37 24.24 -6.91 -7.12
CA ASN A 37 23.52 -7.36 -5.92
C ASN A 37 23.34 -6.22 -4.88
N ARG A 38 24.35 -5.37 -4.70
CA ARG A 38 24.24 -4.18 -3.84
C ARG A 38 23.21 -3.17 -4.36
N GLN A 39 23.23 -2.89 -5.66
CA GLN A 39 22.24 -2.01 -6.30
C GLN A 39 20.82 -2.55 -6.12
N LEU A 40 20.59 -3.83 -6.41
CA LEU A 40 19.28 -4.47 -6.21
C LEU A 40 18.84 -4.44 -4.73
N THR A 41 19.77 -4.56 -3.79
CA THR A 41 19.47 -4.39 -2.37
C THR A 41 19.03 -2.96 -2.02
N SER A 42 19.62 -1.94 -2.66
CA SER A 42 19.18 -0.55 -2.50
C SER A 42 17.77 -0.35 -3.06
N VAL A 43 17.52 -0.86 -4.28
CA VAL A 43 16.21 -0.79 -4.92
C VAL A 43 15.14 -1.47 -4.08
N LEU A 44 15.42 -2.64 -3.50
CA LEU A 44 14.47 -3.31 -2.59
C LEU A 44 14.13 -2.47 -1.35
N ARG A 45 15.09 -1.70 -0.81
CA ARG A 45 14.83 -0.80 0.33
C ARG A 45 13.93 0.36 -0.08
N GLU A 46 14.20 0.98 -1.22
CA GLU A 46 13.37 2.06 -1.78
C GLU A 46 11.96 1.55 -2.10
N LEU A 47 11.84 0.36 -2.67
CA LEU A 47 10.57 -0.29 -2.97
C LEU A 47 9.74 -0.53 -1.68
N SER A 48 10.38 -0.91 -0.57
CA SER A 48 9.71 -1.04 0.73
C SER A 48 9.17 0.29 1.27
N LEU A 49 9.88 1.41 1.04
CA LEU A 49 9.38 2.73 1.40
C LEU A 49 8.14 3.09 0.58
N VAL A 50 8.17 2.82 -0.73
CA VAL A 50 7.02 3.03 -1.62
C VAL A 50 5.84 2.17 -1.20
N GLU A 51 6.06 0.90 -0.87
CA GLU A 51 5.02 -0.01 -0.37
C GLU A 51 4.35 0.55 0.90
N ASN A 52 5.14 1.07 1.83
CA ASN A 52 4.63 1.69 3.06
C ASN A 52 3.77 2.93 2.76
N TRP A 53 4.24 3.84 1.90
CA TRP A 53 3.45 5.03 1.51
C TRP A 53 2.15 4.66 0.81
N VAL A 54 2.17 3.64 -0.05
CA VAL A 54 0.94 3.12 -0.69
C VAL A 54 -0.04 2.61 0.36
N ASN A 55 0.42 1.85 1.36
CA ASN A 55 -0.43 1.36 2.44
C ASN A 55 -1.03 2.51 3.26
N GLU A 56 -0.21 3.51 3.64
CA GLU A 56 -0.65 4.69 4.38
C GLU A 56 -1.72 5.48 3.61
N LEU A 57 -1.51 5.70 2.32
CA LEU A 57 -2.48 6.42 1.47
C LEU A 57 -3.78 5.64 1.27
N MET A 58 -3.69 4.31 1.13
CA MET A 58 -4.87 3.45 1.07
C MET A 58 -5.67 3.51 2.36
N ASP A 59 -5.02 3.45 3.52
CA ASP A 59 -5.70 3.50 4.81
C ASP A 59 -6.32 4.87 5.08
N TYR A 60 -5.60 5.95 4.76
CA TYR A 60 -6.16 7.30 4.76
C TYR A 60 -7.42 7.39 3.88
N GLN A 61 -7.38 6.88 2.65
CA GLN A 61 -8.54 6.89 1.77
C GLN A 61 -9.72 6.06 2.32
N LYS A 62 -9.45 4.91 2.96
CA LYS A 62 -10.49 4.12 3.62
C LYS A 62 -11.13 4.92 4.74
N GLU A 63 -10.33 5.53 5.62
CA GLU A 63 -10.82 6.37 6.73
C GLU A 63 -11.70 7.52 6.25
N HIS A 64 -11.29 8.18 5.16
CA HIS A 64 -12.03 9.30 4.57
C HIS A 64 -13.10 8.89 3.56
N SER A 65 -13.31 7.59 3.35
CA SER A 65 -14.35 7.07 2.45
C SER A 65 -15.75 7.48 2.89
N ALA A 66 -16.66 7.61 1.92
CA ALA A 66 -18.06 7.91 2.19
C ALA A 66 -18.69 6.87 3.15
N VAL A 67 -18.31 5.60 3.02
CA VAL A 67 -18.80 4.51 3.88
C VAL A 67 -18.39 4.74 5.34
N ASN A 68 -17.13 5.06 5.61
CA ASN A 68 -16.68 5.32 6.97
C ASN A 68 -17.25 6.63 7.54
N LYS A 69 -17.45 7.66 6.70
CA LYS A 69 -18.22 8.85 7.09
C LYS A 69 -19.66 8.49 7.51
N ILE A 70 -20.36 7.66 6.74
CA ILE A 70 -21.72 7.19 7.06
C ILE A 70 -21.72 6.37 8.36
N LYS A 71 -20.78 5.42 8.53
CA LYS A 71 -20.66 4.62 9.76
C LYS A 71 -20.46 5.51 10.99
N ASN A 72 -19.60 6.53 10.90
CA ASN A 72 -19.35 7.46 12.00
C ASN A 72 -20.58 8.31 12.32
N LEU A 73 -21.34 8.74 11.31
CA LEU A 73 -22.62 9.45 11.51
C LEU A 73 -23.67 8.55 12.19
N LEU A 74 -23.79 7.30 11.76
CA LEU A 74 -24.70 6.33 12.38
C LEU A 74 -24.33 6.05 13.84
N LYS A 75 -23.04 5.90 14.13
CA LYS A 75 -22.54 5.71 15.50
C LYS A 75 -22.90 6.90 16.39
N LYS A 76 -22.61 8.13 15.96
CA LYS A 76 -22.96 9.37 16.69
C LYS A 76 -24.46 9.49 16.95
N ASN A 77 -25.30 9.16 15.96
CA ASN A 77 -26.75 9.18 16.15
C ASN A 77 -27.20 8.12 17.15
N LYS A 78 -26.67 6.90 17.08
CA LYS A 78 -26.99 5.84 18.04
C LYS A 78 -26.62 6.26 19.48
N GLU A 79 -25.46 6.87 19.68
CA GLU A 79 -25.04 7.40 20.98
C GLU A 79 -25.97 8.53 21.47
N ARG A 80 -26.42 9.42 20.58
CA ARG A 80 -27.36 10.51 20.95
C ARG A 80 -28.75 10.02 21.37
N TYR A 81 -29.26 8.95 20.75
CA TYR A 81 -30.63 8.48 20.99
C TYR A 81 -30.73 7.29 21.96
N TYR A 82 -29.66 6.50 22.10
CA TYR A 82 -29.64 5.28 22.89
C TYR A 82 -28.47 5.21 23.89
N GLY A 83 -27.61 6.23 23.94
CA GLY A 83 -26.62 6.37 25.02
C GLY A 83 -27.31 6.85 26.29
N LYS A 84 -27.13 6.12 27.39
CA LYS A 84 -27.33 6.65 28.74
C LYS A 84 -26.19 7.59 29.10
#